data_AF-A0A7W1UFY6-F1
#
_entry.id   AF-A0A7W1UFY6-F1
#
_cell.length_a   1.000
_cell.length_b   1.000
_cell.length_c   1.000
_cell.angle_alpha   90.00
_cell.angle_beta   90.00
_cell.angle_gamma   90.00
#
_symmetry.space_group_name_H-M   'P 1'
#
loop_
_entity.id
_entity.type
_entity.pdbx_description
1 polymer ?
#
loop_
_entity_poly.entity_id
_entity_poly.type
_entity_poly.pdbx_seq_one_letter_code
_entity_poly.pdbx_strand_id
1 'polypeptide(L)' 'MPVTLINVFSVPNGKEDEFIKWWQDVKLNITKQQGFISGKFHKSIKPEGKFNFINVAIWENEDFTGKRMKRARRQ' A
#
# COMPACT_ATOMS: atom_id res chain seq x y z
N MET A 1 -7.09 -18.11 7.98
CA MET A 1 -6.39 -18.45 6.73
C MET A 1 -5.71 -17.19 6.23
N PRO A 2 -4.45 -17.25 5.77
CA PRO A 2 -3.76 -16.06 5.28
C PRO A 2 -4.48 -15.42 4.10
N VAL A 3 -4.47 -14.09 4.05
CA VAL A 3 -5.09 -13.29 2.98
C VAL A 3 -4.07 -12.36 2.33
N THR A 4 -4.34 -11.98 1.07
CA THR A 4 -3.51 -11.02 0.34
C THR A 4 -4.28 -9.72 0.13
N LEU A 5 -3.75 -8.62 0.69
CA LEU A 5 -4.24 -7.27 0.45
C LEU A 5 -3.50 -6.65 -0.73
N ILE A 6 -4.24 -6.31 -1.79
CA ILE A 6 -3.71 -5.61 -2.97
C ILE A 6 -4.26 -4.18 -2.99
N ASN A 7 -3.38 -3.19 -2.86
CA ASN A 7 -3.72 -1.77 -3.09
C ASN A 7 -3.11 -1.31 -4.40
N VAL A 8 -3.95 -0.78 -5.30
CA VAL A 8 -3.53 -0.16 -6.55
C VAL A 8 -3.65 1.36 -6.42
N PHE A 9 -2.64 2.08 -6.85
CA PHE A 9 -2.57 3.54 -6.78
C PHE A 9 -2.35 4.14 -8.16
N SER A 10 -3.06 5.23 -8.44
CA SER A 10 -2.91 6.07 -9.62
C SER A 10 -2.39 7.42 -9.15
N VAL A 11 -1.07 7.57 -9.08
CA VAL A 11 -0.41 8.79 -8.59
C VAL A 11 -0.19 9.73 -9.78
N PRO A 12 -0.59 11.01 -9.70
CA PRO A 12 -0.33 11.97 -10.76
C PRO A 12 1.17 12.16 -11.05
N ASN A 13 1.51 12.48 -12.30
CA ASN A 13 2.88 12.80 -12.68
C ASN A 13 3.41 13.99 -11.84
N GLY A 14 4.62 13.85 -11.32
CA GLY A 14 5.26 14.85 -10.46
C GLY A 14 4.88 14.75 -8.97
N LYS A 15 4.05 13.78 -8.59
CA LYS A 15 3.63 13.52 -7.19
C LYS A 15 4.21 12.22 -6.61
N GLU A 16 5.02 11.51 -7.38
CA GLU A 16 5.56 10.19 -7.01
C GLU A 16 6.44 10.25 -5.77
N ASP A 17 7.32 11.24 -5.65
CA ASP A 17 8.23 11.35 -4.51
C ASP A 17 7.48 11.66 -3.20
N GLU A 18 6.46 12.52 -3.28
CA GLU A 18 5.56 12.82 -2.16
C GLU A 18 4.80 11.55 -1.74
N PHE A 19 4.28 10.81 -2.70
CA PHE A 19 3.58 9.57 -2.47
C PHE A 19 4.47 8.48 -1.87
N ILE A 20 5.71 8.35 -2.34
CA ILE A 20 6.68 7.38 -1.80
C ILE A 20 7.00 7.69 -0.34
N LYS A 21 7.22 8.98 0.00
CA LYS A 21 7.46 9.40 1.39
C LYS A 21 6.26 9.05 2.29
N TRP A 22 5.06 9.44 1.87
CA TRP A 22 3.84 9.10 2.58
C TRP A 22 3.68 7.58 2.76
N TRP A 23 3.96 6.80 1.71
CA TRP A 23 3.85 5.35 1.77
C TRP A 23 4.88 4.73 2.73
N GLN A 24 6.10 5.26 2.79
CA GLN A 24 7.11 4.83 3.76
C GLN A 24 6.64 5.05 5.20
N ASP A 25 6.02 6.20 5.50
CA ASP A 25 5.47 6.49 6.82
C ASP A 25 4.32 5.55 7.19
N VAL A 26 3.43 5.26 6.23
CA VAL A 26 2.35 4.28 6.40
C VAL A 26 2.91 2.88 6.64
N LYS A 27 3.94 2.48 5.87
CA LYS A 27 4.59 1.17 5.99
C LYS A 27 5.16 0.96 7.40
N LEU A 28 5.82 1.96 7.98
CA LEU A 28 6.38 1.89 9.34
C LEU A 28 5.33 1.56 10.41
N ASN A 29 4.08 1.96 10.18
CA ASN A 29 2.96 1.67 11.07
C ASN A 29 2.33 0.30 10.77
N ILE A 30 2.12 -0.02 9.50
CA ILE A 30 1.47 -1.26 9.07
C ILE A 30 2.30 -2.49 9.43
N THR A 31 3.62 -2.45 9.24
CA THR A 31 4.48 -3.61 9.49
C THR A 31 4.61 -3.98 10.98
N LYS A 32 4.15 -3.11 11.88
CA LYS A 32 4.12 -3.36 13.34
C LYS A 32 2.79 -3.94 13.82
N GLN A 33 1.79 -4.03 12.95
CA GLN A 33 0.48 -4.52 13.35
C GLN A 33 0.51 -6.04 13.52
N GLN A 34 -0.22 -6.52 14.52
CA GLN A 34 -0.44 -7.94 14.70
C GLN A 34 -1.10 -8.53 13.45
N GLY A 35 -0.64 -9.70 13.03
CA GLY A 35 -1.12 -10.38 11.84
C GLY A 35 -0.44 -9.98 10.53
N PHE A 36 0.46 -8.98 10.51
CA PHE A 36 1.25 -8.67 9.32
C PHE A 36 2.34 -9.73 9.10
N ILE A 37 2.37 -10.35 7.91
CA ILE A 37 3.37 -11.38 7.56
C ILE A 37 4.46 -10.78 6.68
N SER A 38 4.08 -10.18 5.54
CA SER A 38 5.06 -9.59 4.61
C SER A 38 4.40 -8.58 3.67
N GLY A 39 5.21 -7.77 3.00
CA GLY A 39 4.73 -6.79 2.02
C GLY A 39 5.76 -6.45 0.95
N LYS A 40 5.29 -6.33 -0.29
CA LYS A 40 6.07 -5.84 -1.43
C LYS A 40 5.37 -4.64 -2.06
N PHE A 41 6.17 -3.62 -2.35
CA PHE A 41 5.70 -2.40 -2.99
C PHE A 41 6.35 -2.29 -4.37
N HIS A 42 5.51 -2.23 -5.39
CA HIS A 42 5.91 -2.27 -6.78
C HIS A 42 5.68 -0.89 -7.42
N LYS A 43 6.66 -0.44 -8.20
CA LYS A 43 6.54 0.72 -9.09
C LYS A 43 6.43 0.22 -10.53
N SER A 44 5.52 0.80 -11.31
CA SER A 44 5.44 0.53 -12.74
C SER A 44 6.72 0.98 -13.45
N ILE A 45 7.20 0.16 -14.39
CA ILE A 45 8.31 0.52 -15.28
C ILE A 45 7.80 1.42 -16.41
N LYS A 46 6.51 1.30 -16.77
CA LYS A 46 5.85 2.12 -17.80
C LYS A 46 5.27 3.39 -17.17
N PRO A 47 5.73 4.59 -17.58
CA PRO A 47 5.23 5.85 -17.04
C PRO A 47 3.78 6.16 -17.45
N GLU A 48 3.31 5.63 -18.58
CA GLU A 48 1.94 5.84 -19.10
C GLU A 48 0.86 4.90 -18.52
N GLY A 49 1.22 4.01 -17.59
CA GLY A 49 0.27 3.08 -16.98
C GLY A 49 -0.70 3.77 -16.02
N LYS A 50 -2.00 3.43 -16.11
CA LYS A 50 -3.05 3.93 -15.19
C LYS A 50 -2.72 3.74 -13.71
N PHE A 51 -1.99 2.67 -13.38
CA PHE A 51 -1.53 2.40 -12.02
C PHE A 51 -0.01 2.35 -12.01
N ASN A 52 0.61 3.34 -11.37
CA ASN A 52 2.06 3.45 -11.28
C ASN A 52 2.63 2.88 -9.98
N PHE A 53 1.79 2.54 -8.99
CA PHE A 53 2.21 1.82 -7.78
C PHE A 53 1.21 0.75 -7.33
N ILE A 54 1.75 -0.37 -6.84
CA ILE A 54 0.98 -1.49 -6.30
C ILE A 54 1.60 -1.97 -5.00
N ASN A 55 0.82 -2.04 -3.93
CA ASN A 55 1.21 -2.73 -2.70
C ASN A 55 0.55 -4.10 -2.64
N VAL A 56 1.36 -5.13 -2.34
CA VAL A 56 0.91 -6.50 -2.09
C VAL A 56 1.36 -6.89 -0.70
N ALA A 57 0.42 -7.07 0.24
CA ALA A 57 0.71 -7.45 1.62
C ALA A 57 0.00 -8.75 2.01
N ILE A 58 0.71 -9.63 2.71
CA ILE A 58 0.18 -10.89 3.23
C ILE A 58 -0.12 -10.72 4.72
N TRP A 59 -1.32 -11.14 5.13
CA TRP A 59 -1.79 -11.09 6.50
C TRP A 59 -2.23 -12.47 6.96
N GLU A 60 -2.19 -12.73 8.27
CA GLU A 60 -2.59 -14.01 8.88
C GLU A 60 -4.08 -14.34 8.66
N ASN A 61 -4.93 -13.32 8.57
CA ASN A 61 -6.37 -13.40 8.34
C ASN A 61 -6.94 -12.06 7.85
N GLU A 62 -8.25 -12.03 7.60
CA GLU A 62 -8.99 -10.86 7.11
C GLU A 62 -9.22 -9.76 8.16
N ASP A 63 -8.89 -10.00 9.43
CA ASP A 63 -8.89 -9.00 10.50
C ASP A 63 -7.64 -8.10 10.45
N PHE A 64 -7.21 -7.72 9.23
CA PHE A 64 -6.31 -6.60 9.06
C PHE A 64 -7.08 -5.33 9.49
N THR A 65 -6.44 -4.38 10.17
CA THR A 65 -7.10 -3.20 10.78
C THR A 65 -7.66 -2.18 9.74
N GLY A 66 -8.55 -2.62 8.85
CA GLY A 66 -9.06 -1.91 7.67
C GLY A 66 -9.67 -0.53 7.96
N LYS A 67 -9.93 -0.21 9.24
CA LYS A 67 -10.28 1.14 9.70
C LYS A 67 -9.21 2.20 9.40
N ARG A 68 -7.91 1.87 9.33
CA ARG A 68 -6.83 2.85 8.99
C ARG A 68 -6.63 3.02 7.48
N MET A 69 -6.77 1.94 6.69
CA MET A 69 -6.61 1.99 5.23
C MET A 69 -7.70 2.83 4.53
N LYS A 70 -8.92 2.90 5.11
CA LYS A 70 -10.00 3.75 4.58
C LYS A 70 -9.72 5.26 4.66
N ARG A 71 -8.84 5.71 5.57
CA ARG A 71 -8.47 7.14 5.67
C ARG A 71 -7.48 7.57 4.60
N ALA A 72 -6.60 6.67 4.16
CA ALA A 72 -5.63 6.90 3.10
C ALA A 72 -6.25 7.13 1.70
N ARG A 73 -7.50 6.68 1.48
CA ARG A 73 -8.24 6.84 0.22
C ARG A 73 -8.95 8.19 0.05
N ARG A 74 -8.93 9.06 1.06
CA ARG A 74 -9.73 10.31 1.12
C ARG A 74 -8.88 11.59 1.14
N GLN A 75 -7.56 11.49 0.99
CA GLN A 75 -6.66 12.61 0.75
C GLN A 75 -6.01 12.40 -0.61
#